data_AF-A0A0C2FZX0-F1
#
_entry.id   AF-A0A0C2FZX0-F1
#
_cell.length_a   1.000
_cell.length_b   1.000
_cell.length_c   1.000
_cell.angle_alpha   90.00
_cell.angle_beta   90.00
_cell.angle_gamma   90.00
#
_symmetry.space_group_name_H-M   'P 1'
#
loop_
_entity.id
_entity.type
_entity.pdbx_description
1 polymer ?
#
loop_
_entity_poly.entity_id
_entity_poly.type
_entity_poly.pdbx_seq_one_letter_code
_entity_poly.pdbx_strand_id
1 'polypeptide(L)'
;MGDTPRVPDEVERKNFKFRAEDYRDAVVMPWYRNLEQPVFYYVAEILENLTPSSPFPDEEYSSFNEYFIKKYNLEIYDQTQHLLDVDFTSNRLNLLLPRAGGGRRKSATPKADDSTALSRQRQIYVPELMDRHPISATLWNLISALPSFFYRINHLLLADELRQKILVDALGYTKNTFEVGVWVPIVVEPMNDENMPPPTFAAGDSFDT
;
A
#
# COMPACT_ATOMS: atom_id res chain seq x y z
N MET A 1 17.48 8.14 -16.04
CA MET A 1 17.11 7.02 -15.14
C MET A 1 17.28 5.78 -15.98
N GLY A 2 18.15 4.85 -15.60
CA GLY A 2 18.40 3.64 -16.40
C GLY A 2 17.17 2.75 -16.44
N ASP A 3 17.02 1.96 -17.51
CA ASP A 3 15.97 0.96 -17.64
C ASP A 3 16.08 -0.05 -16.50
N THR A 4 15.10 -0.06 -15.61
CA THR A 4 14.92 -1.08 -14.56
C THR A 4 13.96 -2.14 -15.07
N PRO A 5 14.21 -3.46 -14.86
CA PRO A 5 15.33 -4.03 -14.11
C PRO A 5 16.64 -4.00 -14.92
N ARG A 6 17.76 -3.80 -14.22
CA ARG A 6 19.09 -3.95 -14.80
C ARG A 6 19.35 -5.44 -15.02
N VAL A 7 19.52 -5.85 -16.28
CA VAL A 7 19.94 -7.22 -16.63
C VAL A 7 21.46 -7.30 -16.45
N PRO A 8 21.98 -8.09 -15.49
CA PRO A 8 23.41 -8.20 -15.26
C PRO A 8 24.10 -9.06 -16.33
N ASP A 9 25.33 -8.70 -16.68
CA ASP A 9 26.17 -9.49 -17.59
C ASP A 9 26.57 -10.84 -16.96
N GLU A 10 26.89 -11.85 -17.78
CA GLU A 10 27.31 -13.17 -17.27
C GLU A 10 28.52 -13.10 -16.33
N VAL A 11 29.46 -12.18 -16.58
CA VAL A 11 30.66 -12.03 -15.74
C VAL A 11 30.28 -11.52 -14.35
N GLU A 12 29.31 -10.60 -14.26
CA GLU A 12 28.80 -10.11 -12.99
C GLU A 12 28.06 -11.21 -12.24
N ARG A 13 27.23 -11.99 -12.95
CA ARG A 13 26.49 -13.11 -12.39
C ARG A 13 27.41 -14.21 -11.83
N LYS A 14 28.47 -14.58 -12.55
CA LYS A 14 29.45 -15.57 -12.08
C LYS A 14 30.24 -15.11 -10.86
N ASN A 15 30.40 -13.80 -10.67
CA ASN A 15 31.06 -13.20 -9.52
C ASN A 15 30.09 -12.81 -8.39
N PHE A 16 28.80 -13.10 -8.55
CA PHE A 16 27.79 -12.80 -7.54
C PHE A 16 28.13 -13.53 -6.24
N LYS A 17 28.07 -12.78 -5.13
CA LYS A 17 28.22 -13.33 -3.79
C LYS A 17 27.10 -12.81 -2.93
N PHE A 18 26.29 -13.72 -2.41
CA PHE A 18 25.19 -13.35 -1.55
C PHE A 18 25.67 -12.69 -0.24
N ARG A 19 25.02 -11.59 0.13
CA ARG A 19 25.23 -10.87 1.39
C ARG A 19 23.88 -10.54 2.00
N ALA A 20 23.56 -11.14 3.14
CA ALA A 20 22.24 -10.97 3.76
C ALA A 20 21.92 -9.50 4.09
N GLU A 21 22.91 -8.71 4.51
CA GLU A 21 22.75 -7.30 4.87
C GLU A 21 22.19 -6.45 3.72
N ASP A 22 22.56 -6.79 2.48
CA ASP A 22 22.15 -6.08 1.27
C ASP A 22 20.66 -6.25 0.95
N TYR A 23 20.00 -7.26 1.52
CA TYR A 23 18.62 -7.63 1.21
C TYR A 23 17.62 -7.39 2.34
N ARG A 24 18.05 -7.01 3.56
CA ARG A 24 17.17 -6.85 4.73
C ARG A 24 16.11 -5.74 4.61
N ASP A 25 16.45 -4.61 3.98
CA ASP A 25 15.53 -3.47 3.74
C ASP A 25 15.47 -3.16 2.25
N ALA A 26 15.46 -4.20 1.41
CA ALA A 26 15.54 -4.06 -0.03
C ALA A 26 14.18 -4.24 -0.72
N VAL A 27 13.98 -3.47 -1.79
CA VAL A 27 12.98 -3.76 -2.82
C VAL A 27 13.68 -4.46 -3.97
N VAL A 28 13.14 -5.60 -4.39
CA VAL A 28 13.73 -6.44 -5.43
C VAL A 28 12.75 -6.66 -6.57
N MET A 29 13.29 -6.90 -7.76
CA MET A 29 12.52 -7.21 -8.96
C MET A 29 13.26 -8.27 -9.79
N PRO A 30 12.55 -9.25 -10.38
CA PRO A 30 13.19 -10.27 -11.20
C PRO A 30 13.68 -9.65 -12.51
N TRP A 31 14.96 -9.82 -12.85
CA TRP A 31 15.49 -9.30 -14.12
C TRP A 31 15.24 -10.23 -15.32
N TYR A 32 14.77 -11.45 -15.09
CA TYR A 32 14.56 -12.47 -16.13
C TYR A 32 13.13 -12.53 -16.69
N ARG A 33 12.19 -11.73 -16.16
CA ARG A 33 10.79 -11.71 -16.63
C ARG A 33 10.17 -10.32 -16.46
N ASN A 34 9.08 -10.08 -17.19
CA ASN A 34 8.30 -8.85 -17.08
C ASN A 34 9.14 -7.56 -17.26
N LEU A 35 10.08 -7.57 -18.21
CA LEU A 35 11.01 -6.44 -18.45
C LEU A 35 10.31 -5.12 -18.78
N GLU A 36 9.21 -5.16 -19.55
CA GLU A 36 8.45 -3.96 -19.91
C GLU A 36 7.69 -3.35 -18.73
N GLN A 37 7.25 -4.19 -17.80
CA GLN A 37 6.47 -3.80 -16.61
C GLN A 37 6.99 -4.56 -15.39
N PRO A 38 8.09 -4.07 -14.79
CA PRO A 38 8.73 -4.74 -13.68
C PRO A 38 7.78 -4.82 -12.49
N VAL A 39 7.76 -5.97 -11.84
CA VAL A 39 6.99 -6.18 -10.61
C VAL A 39 7.94 -6.07 -9.43
N PHE A 40 7.62 -5.18 -8.49
CA PHE A 40 8.41 -4.93 -7.30
C PHE A 40 7.93 -5.79 -6.13
N TYR A 41 8.90 -6.21 -5.33
CA TYR A 41 8.68 -7.05 -4.16
C TYR A 41 9.48 -6.52 -2.97
N TYR A 42 8.90 -6.62 -1.78
CA TYR A 42 9.62 -6.43 -0.52
C TYR A 42 10.27 -7.74 -0.11
N VAL A 43 11.53 -7.69 0.33
CA VAL A 43 12.13 -8.82 1.03
C VAL A 43 11.54 -8.87 2.44
N ALA A 44 10.75 -9.91 2.73
CA ALA A 44 10.12 -10.09 4.03
C ALA A 44 11.06 -10.84 4.99
N GLU A 45 11.68 -11.92 4.52
CA GLU A 45 12.57 -12.76 5.30
C GLU A 45 13.67 -13.37 4.41
N ILE A 46 14.85 -13.59 5.00
CA ILE A 46 15.95 -14.34 4.37
C ILE A 46 15.89 -15.76 4.90
N LEU A 47 15.67 -16.72 4.00
CA LEU A 47 15.49 -18.13 4.32
C LEU A 47 16.85 -18.83 4.34
N GLU A 48 17.52 -18.79 5.51
CA GLU A 48 18.85 -19.38 5.70
C GLU A 48 18.87 -20.91 5.51
N ASN A 49 17.73 -21.57 5.73
CA ASN A 49 17.57 -23.01 5.60
C ASN A 49 17.40 -23.50 4.15
N LEU A 50 17.22 -22.58 3.20
CA LEU A 50 16.98 -22.92 1.79
C LEU A 50 18.12 -22.42 0.91
N THR A 51 18.43 -23.22 -0.09
CA THR A 51 19.44 -22.98 -1.12
C THR A 51 18.87 -23.31 -2.50
N PRO A 52 19.53 -22.92 -3.61
CA PRO A 52 19.07 -23.27 -4.96
C PRO A 52 18.90 -24.77 -5.24
N SER A 53 19.58 -25.62 -4.46
CA SER A 53 19.46 -27.09 -4.55
C SER A 53 18.32 -27.67 -3.70
N SER A 54 17.63 -26.84 -2.90
CA SER A 54 16.49 -27.25 -2.08
C SER A 54 15.27 -27.60 -2.94
N PRO A 55 14.34 -28.44 -2.43
CA PRO A 55 13.17 -28.87 -3.19
C PRO A 55 12.27 -27.71 -3.58
N PHE A 56 11.79 -27.73 -4.82
CA PHE A 56 10.86 -26.71 -5.31
C PHE A 56 9.43 -27.01 -4.82
N PRO A 57 8.58 -25.99 -4.58
CA PRO A 57 7.21 -26.22 -4.08
C PRO A 57 6.31 -27.01 -5.04
N ASP A 58 6.56 -26.95 -6.35
CA ASP A 58 5.80 -27.70 -7.35
C ASP A 58 6.44 -29.07 -7.61
N GLU A 59 5.64 -30.13 -7.59
CA GLU A 59 6.10 -31.53 -7.79
C GLU A 59 6.72 -31.81 -9.17
N GLU A 60 6.53 -30.91 -10.15
CA GLU A 60 7.11 -31.03 -11.49
C GLU A 60 8.63 -30.80 -11.52
N TYR A 61 9.18 -30.11 -10.51
CA TYR A 61 10.59 -29.74 -10.44
C TYR A 61 11.21 -30.24 -9.14
N SER A 62 12.36 -30.91 -9.23
CA SER A 62 13.05 -31.43 -8.04
C SER A 62 13.71 -30.33 -7.21
N SER A 63 14.11 -29.23 -7.82
CA SER A 63 14.84 -28.13 -7.16
C SER A 63 14.66 -26.79 -7.88
N PHE A 64 15.02 -25.69 -7.22
CA PHE A 64 15.02 -24.36 -7.84
C PHE A 64 15.94 -24.31 -9.07
N ASN A 65 17.11 -24.96 -9.02
CA ASN A 65 18.01 -25.09 -10.17
C ASN A 65 17.31 -25.69 -11.40
N GLU A 66 16.62 -26.82 -11.21
CA GLU A 66 15.92 -27.49 -12.31
C GLU A 66 14.81 -26.62 -12.88
N TYR A 67 14.05 -25.94 -12.02
CA TYR A 67 13.00 -25.01 -12.44
C TYR A 67 13.54 -23.89 -13.32
N PHE A 68 14.61 -23.20 -12.90
CA PHE A 68 15.16 -22.07 -13.65
C PHE A 68 15.85 -22.50 -14.95
N ILE A 69 16.49 -23.67 -14.97
CA ILE A 69 17.06 -24.24 -16.20
C ILE A 69 15.94 -24.62 -17.17
N LYS A 70 14.93 -25.39 -16.74
CA LYS A 70 13.85 -25.85 -17.64
C LYS A 70 12.97 -24.72 -18.17
N LYS A 71 12.61 -23.76 -17.31
CA LYS A 71 11.61 -22.74 -17.66
C LYS A 71 12.20 -21.49 -18.30
N TYR A 72 13.39 -21.08 -17.87
CA TYR A 72 14.02 -19.82 -18.29
C TYR A 72 15.38 -20.02 -18.97
N ASN A 73 15.90 -21.24 -19.04
CA ASN A 73 17.25 -21.54 -19.52
C ASN A 73 18.33 -20.75 -18.77
N LEU A 74 18.15 -20.63 -17.45
CA LEU A 74 19.05 -19.89 -16.56
C LEU A 74 19.72 -20.85 -15.57
N GLU A 75 21.04 -20.86 -15.58
CA GLU A 75 21.85 -21.51 -14.55
C GLU A 75 22.09 -20.53 -13.38
N ILE A 76 22.03 -21.04 -12.16
CA ILE A 76 22.34 -20.29 -10.94
C ILE A 76 23.79 -20.61 -10.56
N TYR A 77 24.62 -19.59 -10.39
CA TYR A 77 26.05 -19.80 -10.13
C TYR A 77 26.37 -19.94 -8.64
N ASP A 78 25.79 -19.08 -7.78
CA ASP A 78 26.01 -19.18 -6.33
C ASP A 78 25.07 -20.23 -5.73
N GLN A 79 25.55 -21.47 -5.59
CA GLN A 79 24.76 -22.57 -5.02
C GLN A 79 24.64 -22.51 -3.48
N THR A 80 25.42 -21.64 -2.83
CA THR A 80 25.43 -21.48 -1.37
C THR A 80 24.55 -20.33 -0.89
N GLN A 81 24.00 -19.52 -1.81
CA GLN A 81 23.14 -18.40 -1.45
C GLN A 81 21.87 -18.83 -0.72
N HIS A 82 21.44 -18.03 0.24
CA HIS A 82 20.15 -18.18 0.89
C HIS A 82 19.04 -17.63 0.01
N LEU A 83 17.84 -18.19 0.12
CA LEU A 83 16.68 -17.72 -0.66
C LEU A 83 15.93 -16.59 0.06
N LEU A 84 15.09 -15.86 -0.68
CA LEU A 84 14.32 -14.73 -0.15
C LEU A 84 12.84 -15.09 -0.12
N ASP A 85 12.17 -14.91 1.02
CA ASP A 85 10.71 -14.82 1.06
C ASP A 85 10.31 -13.39 0.76
N VAL A 86 9.43 -13.20 -0.22
CA VAL A 86 9.06 -11.86 -0.69
C VAL A 86 7.57 -11.62 -0.66
N ASP A 87 7.22 -10.37 -0.36
CA ASP A 87 5.87 -9.85 -0.40
C ASP A 87 5.68 -8.88 -1.58
N PHE A 88 4.48 -8.85 -2.17
CA PHE A 88 4.17 -7.87 -3.21
C PHE A 88 4.13 -6.44 -2.67
N THR A 89 4.64 -5.48 -3.44
CA THR A 89 4.37 -4.06 -3.19
C THR A 89 2.89 -3.74 -3.44
N SER A 90 2.29 -2.90 -2.60
CA SER A 90 0.89 -2.49 -2.77
C SER A 90 0.73 -1.50 -3.92
N ASN A 91 -0.16 -1.82 -4.87
CA ASN A 91 -0.60 -0.89 -5.92
C ASN A 91 -1.81 -0.02 -5.49
N ARG A 92 -2.27 -0.16 -4.24
CA ARG A 92 -3.44 0.59 -3.75
C ARG A 92 -3.04 2.03 -3.42
N LEU A 93 -3.65 2.99 -4.11
CA LEU A 93 -3.44 4.41 -3.87
C LEU A 93 -4.18 4.94 -2.63
N ASN A 94 -5.34 4.35 -2.28
CA ASN A 94 -6.13 4.73 -1.12
C ASN A 94 -5.88 3.78 0.05
N LEU A 95 -5.19 4.29 1.05
CA LEU A 95 -4.81 3.64 2.31
C LEU A 95 -5.57 4.22 3.51
N LEU A 96 -6.57 5.07 3.28
CA LEU A 96 -7.34 5.74 4.34
C LEU A 96 -8.47 4.87 4.91
N LEU A 97 -8.89 3.85 4.16
CA LEU A 97 -9.94 2.93 4.61
C LEU A 97 -9.39 1.94 5.65
N PRO A 98 -10.00 1.84 6.85
CA PRO A 98 -9.60 0.86 7.84
C PRO A 98 -9.71 -0.56 7.28
N ARG A 99 -8.67 -1.38 7.47
CA ARG A 99 -8.66 -2.78 7.02
C ARG A 99 -9.84 -3.61 7.58
N ALA A 100 -10.38 -3.22 8.73
CA ALA A 100 -11.46 -3.92 9.43
C ALA A 100 -12.87 -3.31 9.20
N GLY A 101 -12.99 -2.18 8.49
CA GLY A 101 -14.23 -1.38 8.46
C GLY A 101 -15.17 -1.61 7.27
N GLY A 102 -14.80 -2.47 6.32
CA GLY A 102 -15.57 -2.68 5.08
C GLY A 102 -16.49 -3.91 5.13
N GLY A 103 -17.63 -3.79 5.83
CA GLY A 103 -18.83 -4.61 5.61
C GLY A 103 -18.81 -6.07 6.10
N ARG A 104 -19.70 -6.38 7.06
CA ARG A 104 -20.34 -7.70 7.30
C ARG A 104 -19.47 -8.94 6.95
N ARG A 105 -18.34 -9.15 7.64
CA ARG A 105 -17.87 -10.52 7.83
C ARG A 105 -18.71 -11.11 8.95
N LYS A 106 -19.67 -11.94 8.54
CA LYS A 106 -20.35 -12.94 9.38
C LYS A 106 -19.38 -13.43 10.45
N SER A 107 -19.87 -13.52 11.69
CA SER A 107 -19.31 -14.32 12.78
C SER A 107 -18.47 -15.49 12.24
N ALA A 108 -17.16 -15.29 12.14
CA ALA A 108 -16.23 -16.38 12.01
C ALA A 108 -15.78 -16.64 13.44
N THR A 109 -16.39 -17.66 14.04
CA THR A 109 -15.74 -18.48 15.07
C THR A 109 -14.23 -18.52 14.79
N PRO A 110 -13.36 -18.29 15.79
CA PRO A 110 -11.93 -18.43 15.59
C PRO A 110 -11.71 -19.91 15.25
N LYS A 111 -11.55 -20.23 13.96
CA LYS A 111 -10.96 -21.49 13.57
C LYS A 111 -9.52 -21.37 14.05
N ALA A 112 -9.19 -22.15 15.07
CA ALA A 112 -7.82 -22.51 15.37
C ALA A 112 -7.22 -23.12 14.10
N ASP A 113 -6.55 -22.28 13.31
CA ASP A 113 -5.59 -22.55 12.23
C ASP A 113 -5.46 -21.28 11.36
N ASP A 114 -5.21 -20.13 12.00
CA ASP A 114 -5.00 -18.83 11.35
C ASP A 114 -3.64 -18.72 10.62
N SER A 115 -2.94 -19.86 10.46
CA SER A 115 -1.78 -20.01 9.57
C SER A 115 -2.17 -20.07 8.09
N THR A 116 -3.45 -20.28 7.76
CA THR A 116 -3.94 -20.44 6.39
C THR A 116 -4.50 -19.16 5.74
N ALA A 117 -4.76 -18.08 6.48
CA ALA A 117 -5.10 -16.78 5.85
C ALA A 117 -3.85 -16.02 5.37
N LEU A 118 -2.69 -16.36 5.93
CA LEU A 118 -1.35 -15.94 5.49
C LEU A 118 -0.77 -16.89 4.43
N SER A 119 -1.49 -17.94 4.01
CA SER A 119 -1.10 -18.81 2.88
C SER A 119 -1.35 -18.15 1.52
N ARG A 120 -1.14 -16.83 1.41
CA ARG A 120 -0.70 -16.26 0.14
C ARG A 120 0.62 -16.98 -0.14
N GLN A 121 0.67 -17.77 -1.22
CA GLN A 121 1.84 -18.56 -1.62
C GLN A 121 3.13 -17.80 -1.29
N ARG A 122 3.88 -18.26 -0.28
CA ARG A 122 5.19 -17.72 0.05
C ARG A 122 6.00 -17.74 -1.23
N GLN A 123 6.32 -16.56 -1.75
CA GLN A 123 7.03 -16.47 -3.00
C GLN A 123 8.51 -16.46 -2.67
N ILE A 124 9.14 -17.60 -2.91
CA ILE A 124 10.55 -17.80 -2.66
C ILE A 124 11.32 -17.43 -3.93
N TYR A 125 12.26 -16.49 -3.82
CA TYR A 125 13.12 -16.05 -4.92
C TYR A 125 14.60 -16.31 -4.64
N VAL A 126 15.36 -16.42 -5.73
CA VAL A 126 16.82 -16.58 -5.72
C VAL A 126 17.47 -15.19 -5.85
N PRO A 127 18.26 -14.72 -4.86
CA PRO A 127 18.85 -13.38 -4.87
C PRO A 127 19.63 -13.03 -6.15
N GLU A 128 20.40 -13.97 -6.72
CA GLU A 128 21.17 -13.77 -7.95
C GLU A 128 20.28 -13.40 -9.15
N LEU A 129 19.04 -13.90 -9.17
CA LEU A 129 18.08 -13.68 -10.25
C LEU A 129 17.23 -12.42 -10.04
N MET A 130 17.58 -11.60 -9.03
CA MET A 130 16.86 -10.39 -8.65
C MET A 130 17.76 -9.16 -8.81
N ASP A 131 17.21 -8.12 -9.42
CA ASP A 131 17.79 -6.78 -9.39
C ASP A 131 17.27 -6.03 -8.16
N ARG A 132 18.15 -5.27 -7.52
CA ARG A 132 17.84 -4.52 -6.32
C ARG A 132 17.56 -3.07 -6.67
N HIS A 133 16.38 -2.60 -6.29
CA HIS A 133 16.02 -1.20 -6.46
C HIS A 133 16.85 -0.31 -5.50
N PRO A 134 17.29 0.89 -5.92
CA PRO A 134 18.08 1.79 -5.07
C PRO A 134 17.31 2.37 -3.87
N ILE A 135 15.98 2.23 -3.87
CA ILE A 135 15.10 2.69 -2.78
C ILE A 135 14.89 1.54 -1.81
N SER A 136 15.10 1.81 -0.52
CA SER A 136 14.88 0.83 0.55
C SER A 136 13.39 0.52 0.74
N ALA A 137 13.07 -0.66 1.27
CA ALA A 137 11.68 -1.09 1.46
C ALA A 137 10.92 -0.14 2.41
N THR A 138 11.59 0.36 3.45
CA THR A 138 11.06 1.37 4.37
C THR A 138 10.68 2.67 3.63
N LEU A 139 11.58 3.19 2.80
CA LEU A 139 11.32 4.41 2.05
C LEU A 139 10.23 4.20 0.98
N TRP A 140 10.22 3.04 0.33
CA TRP A 140 9.18 2.69 -0.64
C TRP A 140 7.78 2.67 0.00
N ASN A 141 7.66 2.11 1.21
CA ASN A 141 6.41 2.12 1.96
C ASN A 141 5.92 3.56 2.23
N LEU A 142 6.82 4.46 2.61
CA LEU A 142 6.49 5.88 2.80
C LEU A 142 6.00 6.52 1.49
N ILE A 143 6.73 6.31 0.39
CA ILE A 143 6.39 6.84 -0.93
C ILE A 143 5.01 6.32 -1.38
N SER A 144 4.74 5.04 -1.18
CA SER A 144 3.45 4.42 -1.55
C SER A 144 2.25 5.02 -0.82
N ALA A 145 2.46 5.61 0.37
CA ALA A 145 1.41 6.26 1.15
C ALA A 145 1.19 7.74 0.81
N LEU A 146 2.13 8.37 0.08
CA LEU A 146 2.05 9.79 -0.29
C LEU A 146 0.74 10.19 -0.99
N PRO A 147 0.19 9.42 -1.96
CA PRO A 147 -1.07 9.78 -2.60
C PRO A 147 -2.23 9.92 -1.60
N SER A 148 -2.33 8.98 -0.66
CA SER A 148 -3.33 9.03 0.42
C SER A 148 -3.10 10.19 1.38
N PHE A 149 -1.83 10.44 1.73
CA PHE A 149 -1.45 11.52 2.63
C PHE A 149 -1.81 12.89 2.05
N PHE A 150 -1.41 13.16 0.81
CA PHE A 150 -1.74 14.42 0.13
C PHE A 150 -3.23 14.60 -0.08
N TYR A 151 -3.93 13.53 -0.48
CA TYR A 151 -5.39 13.54 -0.57
C TYR A 151 -6.02 13.96 0.77
N ARG A 152 -5.60 13.35 1.88
CA ARG A 152 -6.15 13.65 3.21
C ARG A 152 -5.87 15.09 3.66
N ILE A 153 -4.65 15.58 3.47
CA ILE A 153 -4.28 16.96 3.81
C ILE A 153 -5.09 17.96 3.01
N ASN A 154 -5.21 17.76 1.69
CA ASN A 154 -5.99 18.66 0.84
C ASN A 154 -7.44 18.79 1.34
N HIS A 155 -8.06 17.68 1.72
CA HIS A 155 -9.43 17.71 2.26
C HIS A 155 -9.54 18.38 3.64
N LEU A 156 -8.52 18.27 4.48
CA LEU A 156 -8.47 18.98 5.76
C LEU A 156 -8.37 20.49 5.57
N LEU A 157 -7.55 20.93 4.61
CA LEU A 157 -7.41 22.35 4.27
C LEU A 157 -8.71 22.92 3.67
N LEU A 158 -9.33 22.20 2.73
CA LEU A 158 -10.61 22.60 2.14
C LEU A 158 -11.72 22.69 3.20
N ALA A 159 -11.76 21.74 4.14
CA ALA A 159 -12.74 21.76 5.22
C ALA A 159 -12.53 22.95 6.16
N ASP A 160 -11.27 23.34 6.43
CA ASP A 160 -11.00 24.56 7.20
C ASP A 160 -11.39 25.82 6.43
N GLU A 161 -11.06 25.92 5.14
CA GLU A 161 -11.48 27.06 4.30
C GLU A 161 -13.01 27.23 4.28
N LEU A 162 -13.74 26.13 4.13
CA LEU A 162 -15.20 26.12 4.17
C LEU A 162 -15.72 26.60 5.54
N ARG A 163 -15.14 26.09 6.63
CA ARG A 163 -15.50 26.49 7.99
C ARG A 163 -15.28 27.98 8.20
N GLN A 164 -14.16 28.53 7.73
CA GLN A 164 -13.86 29.96 7.81
C GLN A 164 -14.89 30.80 7.04
N LYS A 165 -15.25 30.39 5.83
CA LYS A 165 -16.31 31.05 5.03
C LYS A 165 -17.65 31.07 5.77
N ILE A 166 -18.07 29.95 6.37
CA ILE A 166 -19.33 29.90 7.13
C ILE A 166 -19.28 30.85 8.35
N LEU A 167 -18.17 30.89 9.09
CA LEU A 167 -18.04 31.75 10.26
C LEU A 167 -18.10 33.24 9.93
N VAL A 168 -17.41 33.66 8.86
CA VAL A 168 -17.36 35.06 8.45
C VAL A 168 -18.65 35.47 7.72
N ASP A 169 -19.03 34.71 6.69
CA ASP A 169 -20.08 35.14 5.76
C ASP A 169 -21.50 34.84 6.30
N ALA A 170 -21.69 33.70 6.97
CA ALA A 170 -23.02 33.31 7.45
C ALA A 170 -23.28 33.71 8.91
N LEU A 171 -22.24 33.72 9.76
CA LEU A 171 -22.37 33.95 11.20
C LEU A 171 -21.78 35.28 11.69
N GLY A 172 -21.10 36.05 10.84
CA GLY A 172 -20.63 37.40 11.15
C GLY A 172 -19.48 37.48 12.17
N TYR A 173 -18.75 36.38 12.41
CA TYR A 173 -17.59 36.38 13.32
C TYR A 173 -16.41 37.13 12.69
N THR A 174 -15.82 38.08 13.43
CA THR A 174 -14.79 39.01 12.89
C THR A 174 -13.35 38.52 13.01
N LYS A 175 -13.06 37.48 13.82
CA LYS A 175 -11.72 36.90 13.95
C LYS A 175 -11.75 35.40 14.21
N ASN A 176 -10.90 34.68 13.48
CA ASN A 176 -10.60 33.27 13.73
C ASN A 176 -9.77 33.12 15.02
N THR A 177 -10.35 32.58 16.08
CA THR A 177 -9.62 32.01 17.23
C THR A 177 -9.16 30.58 16.90
N PHE A 178 -8.54 30.40 15.74
CA PHE A 178 -8.02 29.08 15.36
C PHE A 178 -6.64 28.86 15.99
N GLU A 179 -6.60 28.04 17.03
CA GLU A 179 -5.37 27.39 17.47
C GLU A 179 -5.20 26.10 16.68
N VAL A 180 -4.02 25.94 16.04
CA VAL A 180 -3.69 24.75 15.25
C VAL A 180 -3.89 23.50 16.09
N GLY A 181 -4.85 22.67 15.71
CA GLY A 181 -5.14 21.39 16.37
C GLY A 181 -6.42 21.34 17.20
N VAL A 182 -7.15 22.45 17.38
CA VAL A 182 -8.41 22.48 18.14
C VAL A 182 -9.60 22.72 17.20
N TRP A 183 -10.23 21.63 16.75
CA TRP A 183 -11.52 21.69 16.04
C TRP A 183 -12.66 21.66 17.04
N VAL A 184 -13.03 22.83 17.58
CA VAL A 184 -14.24 22.94 18.41
C VAL A 184 -15.47 22.94 17.48
N PRO A 185 -16.53 22.18 17.80
CA PRO A 185 -17.80 22.30 17.09
C PRO A 185 -18.28 23.76 17.08
N ILE A 186 -18.78 24.22 15.93
CA ILE A 186 -19.45 25.52 15.86
C ILE A 186 -20.74 25.40 16.66
N VAL A 187 -20.80 26.09 17.80
CA VAL A 187 -22.03 26.23 18.59
C VAL A 187 -22.86 27.32 17.93
N VAL A 188 -23.94 26.93 17.26
CA VAL A 188 -24.95 27.87 16.78
C VAL A 188 -25.93 28.07 17.92
N GLU A 189 -25.93 29.26 18.54
CA GLU A 189 -27.01 29.60 19.44
C GLU A 189 -28.32 29.63 18.62
N PRO A 190 -29.39 28.98 19.10
CA PRO A 190 -30.67 29.01 18.38
C PRO A 190 -31.06 30.48 18.23
N MET A 191 -31.23 30.95 16.98
CA MET A 191 -31.85 32.25 16.76
C MET A 191 -33.19 32.24 17.49
N ASN A 192 -33.42 33.23 18.36
CA ASN A 192 -34.75 33.45 18.93
C ASN A 192 -35.73 33.58 17.75
N ASP A 193 -36.61 32.58 17.61
CA ASP A 193 -37.73 32.52 16.65
C ASP A 193 -38.77 33.66 16.86
N GLU A 194 -38.50 34.61 17.76
CA GLU A 194 -39.41 35.72 18.08
C GLU A 194 -39.52 36.78 16.96
N ASN A 195 -38.60 36.78 15.97
CA ASN A 195 -38.64 37.71 14.84
C ASN A 195 -39.01 37.06 13.49
N MET A 196 -39.48 35.80 13.49
CA MET A 196 -40.05 35.22 12.27
C MET A 196 -41.42 35.86 12.02
N PRO A 197 -41.66 36.55 10.89
CA PRO A 197 -43.00 37.02 10.57
C PRO A 197 -43.94 35.81 10.52
N PRO A 198 -45.15 35.91 11.08
CA PRO A 198 -46.06 34.78 11.15
C PRO A 198 -46.31 34.25 9.73
N PRO A 199 -46.43 32.92 9.54
CA PRO A 199 -46.75 32.37 8.23
C PRO A 199 -48.10 32.95 7.81
N THR A 200 -48.10 33.78 6.77
CA THR A 200 -49.31 34.24 6.12
C THR A 200 -49.96 33.05 5.43
N PHE A 201 -50.76 32.29 6.18
CA PHE A 201 -51.72 31.37 5.59
C PHE A 201 -52.81 32.22 4.91
N ALA A 202 -52.63 32.47 3.62
CA ALA A 202 -53.75 32.88 2.77
C ALA A 202 -54.68 31.67 2.67
N ALA A 203 -55.81 31.73 3.38
CA ALA A 203 -56.92 30.82 3.16
C ALA A 203 -57.51 31.13 1.78
N GLY A 204 -57.42 30.15 0.88
CA GLY A 204 -58.07 30.21 -0.43
C GLY A 204 -57.08 30.23 -1.58
N ASP A 205 -56.70 29.06 -2.04
CA ASP A 205 -56.95 28.70 -3.43
C ASP A 205 -57.09 27.18 -3.50
N SER A 206 -58.35 26.74 -3.51
CA SER A 206 -58.71 25.46 -4.09
C SER A 206 -58.43 25.55 -5.59
N PHE A 207 -57.57 24.70 -6.12
CA PHE A 207 -57.72 24.27 -7.50
C PHE A 207 -57.61 22.76 -7.57
N ASP A 208 -58.77 22.18 -7.87
CA ASP A 208 -58.96 20.81 -8.32
C ASP A 208 -58.18 20.51 -9.61
N THR A 209 -57.93 19.21 -9.79
CA THR A 209 -57.42 18.43 -10.94
C THR A 209 -55.91 18.34 -11.17
#